data_AF-A0A2S5LBF9-F1
#
_entry.id   AF-A0A2S5LBF9-F1
#
_cell.length_a   1.000
_cell.length_b   1.000
_cell.length_c   1.000
_cell.angle_alpha   90.00
_cell.angle_beta   90.00
_cell.angle_gamma   90.00
#
_symmetry.space_group_name_H-M   'P 1'
#
loop_
_entity.id
_entity.type
_entity.pdbx_description
1 polymer ?
#
loop_
_entity_poly.entity_id
_entity_poly.type
_entity_poly.pdbx_seq_one_letter_code
_entity_poly.pdbx_strand_id
1 'polypeptide(L)' 'MKIRAGYEITYDCPQPTPMILTLSVHPSRIADVLTADRMRLDPPIPANTYHDSFGNFCHVIRAPVGRL' A
#
# COMPACT_ATOMS: atom_id res chain seq x y z
N MET A 1 -8.89 12.82 -19.50
CA MET A 1 -9.95 12.16 -18.70
C MET A 1 -9.51 12.15 -17.25
N LYS A 2 -10.41 12.40 -16.28
CA LYS A 2 -10.10 12.29 -14.84
C LYS A 2 -10.82 11.06 -14.28
N ILE A 3 -10.11 10.25 -13.49
CA ILE A 3 -10.68 9.08 -12.81
C ILE A 3 -10.39 9.18 -11.32
N ARG A 4 -11.28 8.60 -10.50
CA ARG A 4 -11.06 8.44 -9.07
C ARG A 4 -10.63 7.00 -8.81
N ALA A 5 -9.38 6.82 -8.39
CA ALA A 5 -8.82 5.54 -7.99
C ALA A 5 -8.62 5.52 -6.48
N GLY A 6 -8.84 4.36 -5.85
CA GLY A 6 -8.69 4.15 -4.41
C GLY A 6 -9.06 2.73 -4.04
N TYR A 7 -8.83 2.37 -2.79
CA TYR A 7 -9.11 1.04 -2.25
C TYR A 7 -9.45 1.13 -0.77
N GLU A 8 -10.17 0.12 -0.31
CA GLU A 8 -10.34 -0.22 1.10
C GLU A 8 -10.24 -1.74 1.16
N ILE A 9 -9.25 -2.26 1.87
CA ILE A 9 -8.93 -3.68 1.93
C ILE A 9 -8.81 -4.03 3.41
N THR A 10 -9.41 -5.14 3.81
CA THR A 10 -9.30 -5.68 5.16
C THR A 10 -8.68 -7.08 5.10
N TYR A 11 -7.72 -7.33 5.98
CA TYR A 11 -7.13 -8.64 6.21
C TYR A 11 -7.46 -9.12 7.61
N ASP A 12 -7.79 -10.41 7.76
CA ASP A 12 -7.82 -11.09 9.06
C ASP A 12 -6.69 -12.11 9.10
N CYS A 13 -5.66 -11.79 9.87
CA CYS A 13 -4.44 -12.58 9.94
C CYS A 13 -4.48 -13.50 11.16
N PRO A 14 -4.40 -14.84 11.02
CA PRO A 14 -4.41 -15.75 12.17
C PRO A 14 -3.14 -15.65 13.03
N GLN A 15 -2.09 -15.04 12.50
CA GLN A 15 -0.81 -14.77 13.17
C GLN A 15 -0.13 -13.56 12.52
N PRO A 16 0.91 -12.97 13.14
CA PRO A 16 1.64 -11.87 12.51
C PRO A 16 2.20 -12.25 11.14
N THR A 17 1.80 -11.53 10.10
CA THR A 17 2.01 -11.94 8.71
C THR A 17 2.85 -10.90 7.96
N PRO A 18 4.04 -11.26 7.43
CA PRO A 18 4.81 -10.36 6.57
C PRO A 18 4.07 -10.17 5.23
N MET A 19 3.92 -8.93 4.79
CA MET A 19 3.24 -8.59 3.53
C MET A 19 4.06 -7.59 2.73
N ILE A 20 3.99 -7.72 1.40
CA ILE A 20 4.45 -6.73 0.44
C ILE A 20 3.21 -6.20 -0.29
N LEU A 21 2.94 -4.91 -0.15
CA LEU A 21 1.76 -4.24 -0.69
C LEU A 21 2.17 -3.30 -1.82
N THR A 22 1.65 -3.55 -3.02
CA THR A 22 1.87 -2.76 -4.24
C THR A 22 0.61 -1.95 -4.57
N LEU A 23 0.11 -1.20 -3.59
CA LEU A 23 -1.18 -0.49 -3.67
C LEU A 23 -1.04 0.99 -4.09
N SER A 24 0.19 1.50 -4.19
CA SER A 24 0.45 2.86 -4.68
C SER A 24 0.39 2.93 -6.20
N VAL A 25 0.02 4.09 -6.72
CA VAL A 25 0.07 4.39 -8.15
C VAL A 25 1.50 4.22 -8.65
N HIS A 26 1.66 3.56 -9.80
CA HIS A 26 2.98 3.32 -10.36
C HIS A 26 3.75 4.64 -10.55
N PRO A 27 5.05 4.72 -10.17
CA PRO A 27 5.81 5.97 -10.20
C PRO A 27 5.81 6.73 -11.53
N SER A 28 5.74 6.01 -12.66
CA SER A 28 5.64 6.62 -14.00
C SER A 28 4.37 7.45 -14.22
N ARG A 29 3.37 7.35 -13.34
CA ARG A 29 2.10 8.08 -13.39
C ARG A 29 1.97 9.14 -12.29
N ILE A 30 2.99 9.33 -11.44
CA ILE A 30 2.94 10.33 -10.36
C ILE A 30 2.62 11.74 -10.89
N ALA A 31 3.11 12.10 -12.09
CA ALA A 31 2.82 13.40 -12.70
C ALA A 31 1.32 13.57 -13.07
N ASP A 32 0.59 12.47 -13.25
CA ASP A 32 -0.84 12.47 -13.57
C ASP A 32 -1.70 12.53 -12.28
N VAL A 33 -1.10 12.34 -11.10
CA VAL A 33 -1.80 12.27 -9.81
C VAL A 33 -2.22 13.67 -9.33
N LEU A 34 -3.52 13.89 -9.25
CA LEU A 34 -4.09 15.19 -8.84
C LEU A 34 -4.27 15.34 -7.31
N THR A 35 -4.21 14.24 -6.57
CA THR A 35 -4.41 14.19 -5.11
C THR A 35 -3.38 13.25 -4.50
N ALA A 36 -2.81 13.57 -3.34
CA ALA A 36 -1.76 12.76 -2.73
C ALA A 36 -2.11 11.26 -2.66
N ASP A 37 -1.28 10.43 -3.28
CA ASP A 37 -1.33 8.97 -3.14
C ASP A 37 -0.71 8.58 -1.80
N ARG A 38 -1.54 8.11 -0.87
CA ARG A 38 -1.12 7.76 0.50
C ARG A 38 -1.80 6.48 0.94
N MET A 39 -1.01 5.42 1.10
CA MET A 39 -1.45 4.22 1.80
C MET A 39 -1.64 4.53 3.29
N ARG A 40 -2.77 4.09 3.85
CA ARG A 40 -3.08 4.17 5.28
C ARG A 40 -3.33 2.77 5.79
N LEU A 41 -2.84 2.50 7.00
CA LEU A 41 -3.04 1.25 7.71
C LEU A 41 -3.77 1.59 9.01
N ASP A 42 -4.76 0.77 9.36
CA ASP A 42 -5.54 0.91 10.59
C ASP A 42 -5.66 -0.46 11.28
N PRO A 43 -4.91 -0.71 12.37
CA PRO A 43 -4.12 0.24 13.14
C PRO A 43 -2.86 0.74 12.40
N PRO A 44 -2.37 1.95 12.74
CA PRO A 44 -1.12 2.45 12.17
C PRO A 44 0.06 1.58 12.62
N ILE A 45 0.73 0.97 11.66
CA ILE A 45 1.92 0.14 11.87
C ILE A 45 3.07 0.63 10.99
N PRO A 46 4.34 0.39 11.36
CA PRO A 46 5.47 0.78 10.53
C PRO A 46 5.47 0.03 9.20
N ALA A 47 5.77 0.75 8.12
CA ALA A 47 5.98 0.23 6.79
C ALA A 47 7.36 0.66 6.28
N ASN A 48 8.14 -0.29 5.79
CA ASN A 48 9.34 0.00 5.01
C ASN A 48 8.96 0.12 3.54
N THR A 49 9.74 0.86 2.76
CA THR A 49 9.43 1.06 1.33
C THR A 49 10.63 0.80 0.44
N TYR A 50 10.40 0.25 -0.76
CA TYR A 50 11.41 0.08 -1.80
C TYR A 50 10.78 0.09 -3.20
N HIS A 51 11.60 0.18 -4.24
CA HIS A 51 11.18 -0.03 -5.62
C HIS A 51 11.62 -1.42 -6.09
N ASP A 52 10.68 -2.20 -6.64
CA ASP A 52 11.01 -3.51 -7.20
C ASP A 52 11.59 -3.41 -8.64
N SER A 53 11.94 -4.56 -9.23
CA SER A 53 12.48 -4.64 -10.59
C SER A 53 11.50 -4.23 -11.69
N PHE A 54 10.21 -4.11 -11.36
CA PHE A 54 9.16 -3.65 -12.28
C PHE A 54 8.87 -2.15 -12.12
N GLY A 55 9.51 -1.49 -11.15
CA GLY A 55 9.34 -0.08 -10.86
C GLY A 55 8.20 0.24 -9.89
N ASN A 56 7.53 -0.77 -9.32
CA ASN A 56 6.45 -0.56 -8.36
C ASN A 56 6.98 0.08 -7.08
N PHE A 57 6.20 0.98 -6.48
CA PHE A 57 6.46 1.46 -5.14
C PHE A 57 5.83 0.51 -4.12
N CYS A 58 6.68 -0.28 -3.47
CA CYS A 58 6.27 -1.37 -2.59
C CYS A 58 6.33 -0.94 -1.12
N HIS A 59 5.32 -1.32 -0.35
CA HIS A 59 5.30 -1.19 1.11
C HIS A 59 5.46 -2.57 1.75
N VAL A 60 6.42 -2.71 2.65
CA VAL A 60 6.67 -3.93 3.41
C VAL A 60 6.23 -3.72 4.83
N ILE A 61 5.27 -4.54 5.27
CA ILE A 61 4.71 -4.47 6.61
C ILE A 61 4.80 -5.85 7.28
N ARG A 62 4.65 -5.83 8.60
CA ARG A 62 4.29 -7.02 9.37
C ARG A 62 2.90 -6.79 9.95
N ALA A 63 1.89 -7.31 9.27
CA ALA A 63 0.51 -7.23 9.74
C ALA A 63 0.39 -7.92 11.12
N PRO A 64 -0.32 -7.31 12.09
CA PRO A 64 -0.59 -7.95 13.37
C PRO A 64 -1.53 -9.15 13.21
N VAL A 65 -1.68 -9.94 14.26
CA VAL A 65 -2.77 -10.92 14.36
C VAL A 65 -4.12 -10.19 14.43
N GLY A 66 -5.15 -10.76 13.83
CA GLY A 66 -6.48 -10.18 13.73
C GLY A 66 -6.61 -9.21 12.55
N ARG A 67 -7.47 -8.22 12.73
CA ARG A 67 -7.88 -7.29 11.68
C ARG A 67 -6.82 -6.21 11.40
N LEU A 68 -6.50 -6.03 10.13
CA LEU A 68 -5.78 -4.89 9.55
C LEU A 68 -6.54 -4.31 8.37
#